data_AF-A0A954XF41-F1
#
_entry.id   AF-A0A954XF41-F1
#
_cell.length_a   1.000
_cell.length_b   1.000
_cell.length_c   1.000
_cell.angle_alpha   90.00
_cell.angle_beta   90.00
_cell.angle_gamma   90.00
#
_symmetry.space_group_name_H-M   'P 1'
#
loop_
_entity.id
_entity.type
_entity.pdbx_description
1 polymer ?
#
loop_
_entity_poly.entity_id
_entity_poly.type
_entity_poly.pdbx_seq_one_letter_code
_entity_poly.pdbx_strand_id
1 'polypeptide(L)'
;LIHELTGPIIPTVIPGVRAVHAVDAAGVHPLLLAIGSERYTPYRRPDKPQELLTQANAILGQGQMSLAKYLWIASGDDDPHLNLHDIPQFFQHVLARVDWRRDLHFQTRTTIDTLDYSGSGFNEGSKLVVAATGPVRRDLPRALPAELCETAWLPDGFSEPRVVWPGVLAVTAPRYAGTVETRAADESLMKFCGRFNANDPINRFPLVVLVDDSDFAARSENNFLWVVFTRSNPAADIEGIESFVQEKHWGCRGSLVIDARIKPHHAQPLVEDADVTRRVDALAARGGPLSKYL
;
A
#
# COMPACT_ATOMS: atom_id res chain seq x y z
N LEU A 1 -15.83 1.56 -13.85
CA LEU A 1 -16.95 0.85 -14.52
C LEU A 1 -17.16 -0.62 -14.08
N ILE A 2 -16.28 -1.59 -14.36
CA ILE A 2 -16.52 -3.01 -13.96
C ILE A 2 -16.53 -3.20 -12.43
N HIS A 3 -15.62 -2.54 -11.72
CA HIS A 3 -15.59 -2.57 -10.25
C HIS A 3 -16.77 -1.85 -9.60
N GLU A 4 -17.21 -0.71 -10.16
CA GLU A 4 -18.41 0.01 -9.69
C GLU A 4 -19.69 -0.82 -9.86
N LEU A 5 -19.75 -1.67 -10.88
CA LEU A 5 -20.91 -2.55 -11.13
C LEU A 5 -20.91 -3.80 -10.24
N THR A 6 -19.73 -4.29 -9.82
CA THR A 6 -19.61 -5.53 -9.03
C THR A 6 -19.51 -5.27 -7.53
N GLY A 7 -18.97 -4.13 -7.10
CA GLY A 7 -18.80 -3.73 -5.70
C GLY A 7 -20.09 -3.84 -4.86
N PRO A 8 -21.26 -3.36 -5.34
CA PRO A 8 -22.53 -3.48 -4.61
C PRO A 8 -23.02 -4.92 -4.44
N ILE A 9 -22.55 -5.85 -5.27
CA ILE A 9 -23.02 -7.25 -5.27
C ILE A 9 -22.18 -8.11 -4.32
N ILE A 10 -20.90 -7.81 -4.11
CA ILE A 10 -20.00 -8.62 -3.27
C ILE A 10 -20.53 -8.87 -1.84
N PRO A 11 -21.10 -7.88 -1.13
CA PRO A 11 -21.70 -8.10 0.19
C PRO A 11 -22.82 -9.14 0.19
N THR A 12 -23.45 -9.40 -0.96
CA THR A 12 -24.52 -10.40 -1.10
C THR A 12 -23.98 -11.80 -1.37
N VAL A 13 -22.72 -11.93 -1.81
CA VAL A 13 -22.08 -13.20 -2.18
C VAL A 13 -21.15 -13.72 -1.09
N ILE A 14 -20.47 -12.84 -0.35
CA ILE A 14 -19.52 -13.23 0.70
C ILE A 14 -20.09 -12.84 2.07
N PRO A 15 -20.55 -13.82 2.88
CA PRO A 15 -21.13 -13.53 4.19
C PRO A 15 -20.18 -12.75 5.09
N GLY A 16 -20.65 -11.62 5.62
CA GLY A 16 -19.92 -10.81 6.60
C GLY A 16 -19.17 -9.63 6.00
N VAL A 17 -18.88 -9.67 4.70
CA VAL A 17 -18.32 -8.54 3.97
C VAL A 17 -19.43 -7.50 3.82
N ARG A 18 -19.18 -6.29 4.31
CA ARG A 18 -20.12 -5.16 4.28
C ARG A 18 -19.90 -4.27 3.06
N ALA A 19 -18.64 -4.05 2.71
CA ALA A 19 -18.25 -3.21 1.57
C ALA A 19 -16.89 -3.63 1.04
N VAL A 20 -16.66 -3.40 -0.25
CA VAL A 20 -15.37 -3.59 -0.94
C VAL A 20 -15.16 -2.43 -1.91
N HIS A 21 -13.93 -1.94 -2.00
CA HIS A 21 -13.54 -0.86 -2.91
C HIS A 21 -12.19 -1.19 -3.55
N ALA A 22 -12.19 -1.38 -4.88
CA ALA A 22 -10.97 -1.45 -5.66
C ALA A 22 -10.53 -0.04 -6.01
N VAL A 23 -9.29 0.30 -5.68
CA VAL A 23 -8.83 1.68 -5.69
C VAL A 23 -8.25 2.04 -7.05
N ASP A 24 -8.99 2.82 -7.83
CA ASP A 24 -8.60 3.20 -9.20
C ASP A 24 -7.23 3.90 -9.25
N ALA A 25 -6.95 4.81 -8.31
CA ALA A 25 -5.68 5.53 -8.23
C ALA A 25 -4.47 4.60 -8.00
N ALA A 26 -4.68 3.38 -7.52
CA ALA A 26 -3.65 2.36 -7.33
C ALA A 26 -3.45 1.47 -8.57
N GLY A 27 -4.03 1.82 -9.73
CA GLY A 27 -4.03 0.98 -10.93
C GLY A 27 -5.21 0.01 -10.99
N VAL A 28 -6.34 0.36 -10.35
CA VAL A 28 -7.58 -0.42 -10.24
C VAL A 28 -7.46 -1.68 -9.39
N HIS A 29 -6.78 -2.72 -9.88
CA HIS A 29 -6.70 -4.01 -9.20
C HIS A 29 -5.69 -4.09 -8.04
N PRO A 30 -4.52 -3.43 -8.07
CA PRO A 30 -3.45 -3.67 -7.10
C PRO A 30 -3.83 -3.51 -5.62
N LEU A 31 -4.74 -2.59 -5.30
CA LEU A 31 -5.21 -2.33 -3.94
C LEU A 31 -6.72 -2.52 -3.83
N LEU A 32 -7.10 -3.36 -2.88
CA LEU A 32 -8.48 -3.59 -2.47
C LEU A 32 -8.64 -3.21 -0.99
N LEU A 33 -9.65 -2.38 -0.70
CA LEU A 33 -10.07 -2.06 0.65
C LEU A 33 -11.39 -2.79 0.94
N ALA A 34 -11.57 -3.28 2.16
CA ALA A 34 -12.78 -3.98 2.56
C ALA A 34 -13.20 -3.67 4.00
N ILE A 35 -14.51 -3.64 4.22
CA ILE A 35 -15.11 -3.63 5.56
C ILE A 35 -15.78 -4.98 5.75
N GLY A 36 -15.36 -5.70 6.78
CA GLY A 36 -15.98 -6.95 7.20
C GLY A 36 -16.67 -6.83 8.55
N SER A 37 -17.03 -7.98 9.11
CA SER A 37 -17.58 -8.13 10.46
C SER A 37 -16.89 -9.28 11.20
N GLU A 38 -16.90 -9.23 12.53
CA GLU A 38 -16.30 -10.26 13.38
C GLU A 38 -17.38 -11.00 14.20
N ARG A 39 -17.95 -12.06 13.65
CA ARG A 39 -19.14 -12.72 14.23
C ARG A 39 -18.86 -14.05 14.91
N TYR A 40 -17.63 -14.58 14.80
CA TYR A 40 -17.27 -15.89 15.36
C TYR A 40 -17.36 -15.96 16.88
N THR A 41 -17.18 -14.84 17.58
CA THR A 41 -17.19 -14.79 19.05
C THR A 41 -18.21 -13.77 19.57
N PRO A 42 -19.54 -14.04 19.47
CA PRO A 42 -20.58 -13.04 19.77
C PRO A 42 -20.59 -12.57 21.23
N TYR A 43 -20.00 -13.32 22.15
CA TYR A 43 -19.93 -13.00 23.58
C TYR A 43 -18.70 -12.18 23.98
N ARG A 44 -17.76 -11.92 23.05
CA ARG A 44 -16.52 -11.21 23.34
C ARG A 44 -16.24 -10.22 22.23
N ARG A 45 -15.87 -8.99 22.58
CA ARG A 45 -15.32 -8.06 21.60
C ARG A 45 -13.98 -8.60 21.08
N PRO A 46 -13.84 -8.84 19.77
CA PRO A 46 -12.59 -9.29 19.18
C PRO A 46 -11.48 -8.28 19.45
N ASP A 47 -10.32 -8.77 19.86
CA ASP A 47 -9.07 -8.01 20.03
C ASP A 47 -8.02 -8.37 18.97
N LYS A 48 -8.42 -9.22 18.01
CA LYS A 48 -7.60 -9.70 16.90
C LYS A 48 -8.48 -10.19 15.74
N PRO A 49 -7.99 -10.13 14.49
CA PRO A 49 -8.72 -10.66 13.34
C PRO A 49 -9.02 -12.14 13.49
N GLN A 50 -10.27 -12.53 13.23
CA GLN A 50 -10.72 -13.91 13.17
C GLN A 50 -11.49 -14.12 11.86
N GLU A 51 -12.78 -13.76 11.82
CA GLU A 51 -13.62 -13.96 10.64
C GLU A 51 -13.19 -13.07 9.47
N LEU A 52 -12.56 -11.93 9.73
CA LEU A 52 -11.98 -11.09 8.68
C LEU A 52 -10.98 -11.87 7.80
N LEU A 53 -10.25 -12.84 8.35
CA LEU A 53 -9.32 -13.66 7.59
C LEU A 53 -10.04 -14.64 6.66
N THR A 54 -11.17 -15.21 7.10
CA THR A 54 -12.02 -16.04 6.24
C THR A 54 -12.60 -15.21 5.10
N GLN A 55 -13.10 -14.00 5.40
CA GLN A 55 -13.61 -13.07 4.41
C GLN A 55 -12.53 -12.64 3.41
N ALA A 56 -11.31 -12.34 3.88
CA ALA A 56 -10.21 -11.95 3.03
C ALA A 56 -9.83 -13.05 2.02
N ASN A 57 -9.78 -14.31 2.46
CA ASN A 57 -9.54 -15.43 1.57
C ASN A 57 -10.67 -15.61 0.54
N ALA A 58 -11.93 -15.43 0.95
CA ALA A 58 -13.06 -15.50 0.03
C ALA A 58 -13.03 -14.36 -1.01
N ILE A 59 -12.67 -13.14 -0.60
CA ILE A 59 -12.51 -12.00 -1.50
C ILE A 59 -11.41 -12.28 -2.53
N LEU A 60 -10.23 -12.73 -2.09
CA LEU A 60 -9.12 -13.05 -2.99
C LEU A 60 -9.36 -14.31 -3.84
N GLY A 61 -10.39 -15.10 -3.53
CA GLY A 61 -10.83 -16.24 -4.35
C GLY A 61 -11.86 -15.88 -5.42
N GLN A 62 -12.34 -14.63 -5.48
CA GLN A 62 -13.54 -14.28 -6.24
C GLN A 62 -13.25 -13.38 -7.46
N GLY A 63 -13.38 -13.95 -8.66
CA GLY A 63 -13.42 -13.21 -9.93
C GLY A 63 -12.27 -12.20 -10.09
N GLN A 64 -12.60 -10.96 -10.46
CA GLN A 64 -11.61 -9.90 -10.66
C GLN A 64 -10.93 -9.43 -9.36
N MET A 65 -11.56 -9.60 -8.19
CA MET A 65 -10.95 -9.24 -6.91
C MET A 65 -9.74 -10.11 -6.57
N SER A 66 -9.68 -11.32 -7.14
CA SER A 66 -8.52 -12.18 -7.03
C SER A 66 -7.26 -11.56 -7.63
N LEU A 67 -7.35 -10.54 -8.48
CA LEU A 67 -6.20 -9.86 -9.09
C LEU A 67 -5.51 -8.91 -8.12
N ALA A 68 -6.14 -8.57 -6.99
CA ALA A 68 -5.54 -7.67 -6.00
C ALA A 68 -4.32 -8.29 -5.33
N LYS A 69 -3.28 -7.47 -5.17
CA LYS A 69 -2.07 -7.84 -4.42
C LYS A 69 -2.04 -7.31 -3.00
N TYR A 70 -2.72 -6.21 -2.73
CA TYR A 70 -2.96 -5.73 -1.38
C TYR A 70 -4.44 -5.79 -1.06
N LEU A 71 -4.80 -6.49 0.01
CA LEU A 71 -6.13 -6.42 0.60
C LEU A 71 -6.01 -5.90 2.02
N TRP A 72 -6.53 -4.69 2.24
CA TRP A 72 -6.66 -4.12 3.57
C TRP A 72 -8.10 -4.28 4.02
N ILE A 73 -8.31 -5.00 5.12
CA ILE A 73 -9.64 -5.30 5.65
C ILE A 73 -9.76 -4.88 7.12
N ALA A 74 -10.82 -4.14 7.44
CA ALA A 74 -11.13 -3.71 8.80
C ALA A 74 -12.50 -4.21 9.24
N SER A 75 -12.71 -4.36 10.55
CA SER A 75 -14.03 -4.60 11.09
C SER A 75 -14.84 -3.31 11.13
N GLY A 76 -16.03 -3.31 10.50
CA GLY A 76 -16.99 -2.22 10.65
C GLY A 76 -17.65 -2.18 12.03
N ASP A 77 -17.34 -3.12 12.93
CA ASP A 77 -17.83 -3.12 14.31
C ASP A 77 -17.08 -2.10 15.19
N ASP A 78 -15.88 -1.70 14.78
CA ASP A 78 -15.05 -0.74 15.51
C ASP A 78 -15.39 0.72 15.17
N ASP A 79 -15.98 0.95 13.99
CA ASP A 79 -16.48 2.25 13.53
C ASP A 79 -17.59 2.04 12.48
N PRO A 80 -18.87 2.22 12.86
CA PRO A 80 -20.00 2.09 11.93
C PRO A 80 -20.03 3.13 10.80
N HIS A 81 -19.25 4.22 10.91
CA HIS A 81 -19.18 5.30 9.93
C HIS A 81 -17.96 5.18 9.00
N LEU A 82 -17.15 4.12 9.16
CA LEU A 82 -15.98 3.89 8.31
C LEU A 82 -16.38 3.83 6.84
N ASN A 83 -15.73 4.64 6.01
CA ASN A 83 -16.03 4.75 4.59
C ASN A 83 -14.81 4.34 3.75
N LEU A 84 -15.00 3.38 2.83
CA LEU A 84 -13.94 2.91 1.94
C LEU A 84 -13.52 3.93 0.88
N HIS A 85 -14.33 4.96 0.63
CA HIS A 85 -14.01 6.03 -0.31
C HIS A 85 -13.29 7.22 0.36
N ASP A 86 -13.22 7.25 1.70
CA ASP A 86 -12.28 8.11 2.43
C ASP A 86 -11.03 7.28 2.75
N ILE A 87 -10.19 7.13 1.73
CA ILE A 87 -9.02 6.24 1.78
C ILE A 87 -8.06 6.63 2.92
N PRO A 88 -7.70 7.92 3.12
CA PRO A 88 -6.84 8.32 4.22
C PRO A 88 -7.45 8.00 5.59
N GLN A 89 -8.77 8.20 5.79
CA GLN A 89 -9.44 7.82 7.03
C GLN A 89 -9.42 6.30 7.23
N PHE A 90 -9.64 5.51 6.17
CA PHE A 90 -9.59 4.05 6.23
C PHE A 90 -8.20 3.54 6.63
N PHE A 91 -7.13 4.04 5.99
CA PHE A 91 -5.76 3.70 6.38
C PHE A 91 -5.48 4.09 7.83
N GLN A 92 -5.89 5.29 8.27
CA GLN A 92 -5.74 5.70 9.67
C GLN A 92 -6.47 4.74 10.63
N HIS A 93 -7.68 4.32 10.29
CA HIS A 93 -8.46 3.37 11.09
C HIS A 93 -7.70 2.05 11.28
N VAL A 94 -7.15 1.50 10.20
CA VAL A 94 -6.36 0.26 10.23
C VAL A 94 -5.03 0.45 10.97
N LEU A 95 -4.25 1.48 10.62
CA LEU A 95 -2.92 1.74 11.17
C LEU A 95 -2.96 2.03 12.68
N ALA A 96 -4.04 2.59 13.19
CA ALA A 96 -4.24 2.79 14.63
C ALA A 96 -4.44 1.47 15.41
N ARG A 97 -4.79 0.37 14.74
CA ARG A 97 -5.21 -0.91 15.36
C ARG A 97 -4.34 -2.11 15.03
N VAL A 98 -3.71 -2.12 13.86
CA VAL A 98 -2.97 -3.28 13.34
C VAL A 98 -1.80 -3.71 14.24
N ASP A 99 -1.53 -5.01 14.36
CA ASP A 99 -0.30 -5.58 14.93
C ASP A 99 0.62 -6.11 13.83
N TRP A 100 1.73 -5.45 13.53
CA TRP A 100 2.65 -5.96 12.51
C TRP A 100 3.32 -7.29 12.86
N ARG A 101 3.20 -7.75 14.11
CA ARG A 101 3.68 -9.08 14.55
C ARG A 101 2.73 -10.22 14.21
N ARG A 102 1.50 -9.91 13.77
CA ARG A 102 0.39 -10.89 13.64
C ARG A 102 -0.48 -10.68 12.41
N ASP A 103 -0.79 -9.43 12.07
CA ASP A 103 -1.89 -9.06 11.19
C ASP A 103 -1.51 -8.96 9.71
N LEU A 104 -0.38 -9.59 9.35
CA LEU A 104 0.17 -9.64 8.00
C LEU A 104 0.11 -11.08 7.47
N HIS A 105 -0.63 -11.30 6.39
CA HIS A 105 -0.80 -12.63 5.82
C HIS A 105 -0.38 -12.64 4.35
N PHE A 106 0.81 -13.16 4.10
CA PHE A 106 1.40 -13.23 2.77
C PHE A 106 0.98 -14.48 2.00
N GLN A 107 0.77 -14.30 0.68
CA GLN A 107 0.79 -15.35 -0.32
C GLN A 107 1.96 -15.08 -1.25
N THR A 108 3.08 -15.79 -1.12
CA THR A 108 4.38 -15.36 -1.67
C THR A 108 4.71 -15.87 -3.07
N ARG A 109 3.95 -16.84 -3.58
CA ARG A 109 4.13 -17.43 -4.92
C ARG A 109 2.76 -17.67 -5.55
N THR A 110 2.15 -16.60 -6.04
CA THR A 110 0.78 -16.62 -6.53
C THR A 110 0.64 -15.84 -7.82
N THR A 111 -0.54 -15.92 -8.42
CA THR A 111 -0.88 -15.26 -9.67
C THR A 111 -1.42 -13.87 -9.40
N ILE A 112 -0.92 -12.89 -10.14
CA ILE A 112 -1.35 -11.48 -10.10
C ILE A 112 -1.80 -11.02 -11.50
N ASP A 113 -2.30 -9.78 -11.57
CA ASP A 113 -2.74 -9.15 -12.82
C ASP A 113 -1.65 -9.16 -13.89
N THR A 114 -2.05 -9.40 -15.14
CA THR A 114 -1.17 -9.47 -16.30
C THR A 114 -0.40 -8.16 -16.56
N LEU A 115 -0.99 -7.01 -16.22
CA LEU A 115 -0.42 -5.68 -16.38
C LEU A 115 0.33 -5.21 -15.12
N ASP A 116 0.43 -6.06 -14.09
CA ASP A 116 1.26 -5.76 -12.93
C ASP A 116 2.72 -6.17 -13.19
N TYR A 117 3.55 -5.16 -13.47
CA TYR A 117 4.98 -5.33 -13.72
C TYR A 117 5.85 -5.31 -12.46
N SER A 118 5.27 -5.25 -11.25
CA SER A 118 6.05 -5.26 -10.00
C SER A 118 6.55 -6.66 -9.63
N GLY A 119 5.89 -7.71 -10.13
CA GLY A 119 6.19 -9.11 -9.86
C GLY A 119 7.50 -9.65 -10.44
N SER A 120 7.76 -10.93 -10.18
CA SER A 120 8.98 -11.60 -10.63
C SER A 120 8.91 -12.09 -12.08
N GLY A 121 7.72 -12.16 -12.65
CA GLY A 121 7.47 -12.65 -14.00
C GLY A 121 6.06 -12.31 -14.45
N PHE A 122 5.70 -12.76 -15.65
CA PHE A 122 4.37 -12.55 -16.20
C PHE A 122 3.33 -13.28 -15.34
N ASN A 123 2.36 -12.53 -14.79
CA ASN A 123 1.33 -13.05 -13.88
C ASN A 123 1.90 -13.73 -12.63
N GLU A 124 3.15 -13.45 -12.24
CA GLU A 124 3.79 -14.04 -11.06
C GLU A 124 4.14 -12.96 -10.04
N GLY A 125 3.67 -13.13 -8.82
CA GLY A 125 4.05 -12.26 -7.73
C GLY A 125 3.53 -12.76 -6.39
N SER A 126 3.15 -11.81 -5.55
CA SER A 126 2.70 -12.08 -4.19
C SER A 126 1.52 -11.20 -3.81
N LYS A 127 0.81 -11.63 -2.77
CA LYS A 127 -0.31 -10.89 -2.17
C LYS A 127 -0.06 -10.73 -0.68
N LEU A 128 -0.58 -9.64 -0.12
CA LEU A 128 -0.61 -9.38 1.31
C LEU A 128 -2.03 -9.00 1.73
N VAL A 129 -2.57 -9.73 2.69
CA VAL A 129 -3.73 -9.31 3.47
C VAL A 129 -3.24 -8.62 4.74
N VAL A 130 -3.72 -7.40 4.95
CA VAL A 130 -3.61 -6.65 6.22
C VAL A 130 -5.00 -6.62 6.86
N ALA A 131 -5.15 -7.25 8.02
CA ALA A 131 -6.45 -7.33 8.70
C ALA A 131 -6.39 -6.65 10.07
N ALA A 132 -7.32 -5.75 10.37
CA ALA A 132 -7.33 -5.06 11.67
C ALA A 132 -8.74 -5.03 12.29
N THR A 133 -8.79 -5.28 13.59
CA THR A 133 -10.00 -5.20 14.41
C THR A 133 -9.62 -4.95 15.87
N GLY A 134 -10.52 -4.37 16.64
CA GLY A 134 -10.39 -4.15 18.07
C GLY A 134 -10.01 -2.72 18.45
N PRO A 135 -9.57 -2.50 19.70
CA PRO A 135 -9.33 -1.16 20.22
C PRO A 135 -8.14 -0.48 19.53
N VAL A 136 -8.16 0.86 19.52
CA VAL A 136 -7.01 1.68 19.11
C VAL A 136 -5.81 1.36 20.02
N ARG A 137 -4.64 1.18 19.40
CA ARG A 137 -3.40 0.75 20.06
C ARG A 137 -2.31 1.80 20.05
N ARG A 138 -2.43 2.79 19.17
CA ARG A 138 -1.45 3.87 18.98
C ARG A 138 -2.12 5.10 18.42
N ASP A 139 -1.56 6.25 18.76
CA ASP A 139 -1.82 7.51 18.06
C ASP A 139 -0.99 7.59 16.78
N LEU A 140 -1.52 8.31 15.80
CA LEU A 140 -0.88 8.46 14.49
C LEU A 140 -0.32 9.89 14.33
N PRO A 141 1.01 10.06 14.21
CA PRO A 141 1.62 11.39 14.06
C PRO A 141 1.13 12.09 12.80
N ARG A 142 0.78 13.38 12.93
CA ARG A 142 0.32 14.24 11.82
C ARG A 142 1.45 15.07 11.19
N ALA A 143 2.59 15.13 11.87
CA ALA A 143 3.79 15.84 11.48
C ALA A 143 5.00 15.05 11.97
N LEU A 144 6.19 15.38 11.46
CA LEU A 144 7.42 14.82 12.01
C LEU A 144 7.57 15.22 13.48
N PRO A 145 7.76 14.25 14.39
CA PRO A 145 8.16 14.55 15.76
C PRO A 145 9.44 15.40 15.79
N ALA A 146 9.61 16.22 16.83
CA ALA A 146 10.77 17.10 16.98
C ALA A 146 12.10 16.31 16.89
N GLU A 147 12.11 15.08 17.41
CA GLU A 147 13.26 14.18 17.39
C GLU A 147 13.64 13.71 15.96
N LEU A 148 12.74 13.88 14.98
CA LEU A 148 12.92 13.50 13.58
C LEU A 148 12.93 14.70 12.62
N CYS A 149 12.94 15.93 13.14
CA CYS A 149 12.94 17.14 12.31
C CYS A 149 14.26 17.37 11.57
N GLU A 150 15.39 16.96 12.15
CA GLU A 150 16.66 16.88 11.44
C GLU A 150 16.72 15.58 10.63
N THR A 151 17.50 15.52 9.55
CA THR A 151 17.57 14.32 8.69
C THR A 151 18.73 13.38 9.04
N ALA A 152 19.59 13.74 9.99
CA ALA A 152 20.79 12.99 10.36
C ALA A 152 20.53 11.59 10.95
N TRP A 153 19.29 11.26 11.30
CA TRP A 153 18.89 9.93 11.75
C TRP A 153 18.70 8.92 10.60
N LEU A 154 18.52 9.40 9.37
CA LEU A 154 18.40 8.55 8.19
C LEU A 154 19.75 7.92 7.83
N PRO A 155 19.77 6.68 7.31
CA PRO A 155 20.99 6.09 6.76
C PRO A 155 21.49 6.86 5.53
N ASP A 156 22.79 6.78 5.24
CA ASP A 156 23.38 7.42 4.06
C ASP A 156 22.66 7.03 2.76
N GLY A 157 22.34 8.05 1.95
CA GLY A 157 21.62 7.93 0.69
C GLY A 157 20.10 8.09 0.80
N PHE A 158 19.55 8.10 2.02
CA PHE A 158 18.14 8.37 2.29
C PHE A 158 17.95 9.81 2.73
N SER A 159 16.86 10.45 2.31
CA SER A 159 16.62 11.86 2.56
C SER A 159 15.13 12.22 2.53
N GLU A 160 14.83 13.48 2.85
CA GLU A 160 13.51 14.10 2.69
C GLU A 160 12.36 13.27 3.29
N PRO A 161 12.31 13.05 4.61
CA PRO A 161 11.14 12.45 5.22
C PRO A 161 9.92 13.38 5.04
N ARG A 162 8.80 12.82 4.57
CA ARG A 162 7.53 13.54 4.34
C ARG A 162 6.38 12.76 4.93
N VAL A 163 5.58 13.40 5.78
CA VAL A 163 4.32 12.82 6.25
C VAL A 163 3.30 12.93 5.13
N VAL A 164 2.76 11.79 4.70
CA VAL A 164 1.75 11.75 3.64
C VAL A 164 0.38 12.06 4.24
N TRP A 165 0.04 11.33 5.30
CA TRP A 165 -1.12 11.55 6.16
C TRP A 165 -0.84 10.90 7.53
N PRO A 166 -1.70 11.07 8.54
CA PRO A 166 -1.39 10.60 9.88
C PRO A 166 -0.99 9.12 9.92
N GLY A 167 0.23 8.86 10.42
CA GLY A 167 0.77 7.50 10.56
C GLY A 167 1.50 6.93 9.34
N VAL A 168 1.63 7.68 8.24
CA VAL A 168 2.38 7.27 7.04
C VAL A 168 3.51 8.24 6.74
N LEU A 169 4.72 7.69 6.64
CA LEU A 169 5.94 8.43 6.31
C LEU A 169 6.52 7.97 4.98
N ALA A 170 6.67 8.89 4.02
CA ALA A 170 7.44 8.66 2.79
C ALA A 170 8.89 9.14 2.99
N VAL A 171 9.86 8.38 2.49
CA VAL A 171 11.29 8.73 2.55
C VAL A 171 11.90 8.55 1.16
N THR A 172 12.65 9.55 0.71
CA THR A 172 13.41 9.44 -0.53
C THR A 172 14.56 8.47 -0.31
N ALA A 173 14.61 7.42 -1.10
CA ALA A 173 15.61 6.37 -1.03
C ALA A 173 16.57 6.45 -2.22
N PRO A 174 17.79 5.90 -2.11
CA PRO A 174 18.71 5.88 -3.24
C PRO A 174 18.08 5.11 -4.42
N ARG A 175 18.44 5.50 -5.64
CA ARG A 175 17.96 4.84 -6.86
C ARG A 175 18.21 3.33 -6.76
N TYR A 176 17.20 2.55 -7.15
CA TYR A 176 17.29 1.10 -7.12
C TYR A 176 18.47 0.61 -7.99
N ALA A 177 19.41 -0.11 -7.37
CA ALA A 177 20.70 -0.47 -7.97
C ALA A 177 20.69 -1.84 -8.67
N GLY A 178 19.68 -2.69 -8.41
CA GLY A 178 19.60 -4.00 -9.04
C GLY A 178 19.41 -3.94 -10.56
N THR A 179 19.70 -5.05 -11.26
CA THR A 179 19.30 -5.28 -12.66
C THR A 179 18.17 -6.32 -12.73
N VAL A 180 17.63 -6.59 -13.92
CA VAL A 180 16.62 -7.64 -14.13
C VAL A 180 17.13 -9.02 -13.68
N GLU A 181 18.43 -9.28 -13.88
CA GLU A 181 19.12 -10.52 -13.54
C GLU A 181 19.60 -10.55 -12.07
N THR A 182 19.80 -9.38 -11.46
CA THR A 182 20.38 -9.22 -10.12
C THR A 182 19.42 -8.52 -9.15
N ARG A 183 18.13 -8.88 -9.20
CA ARG A 183 17.10 -8.31 -8.30
C ARG A 183 17.49 -8.33 -6.82
N ALA A 184 18.29 -9.33 -6.40
CA ALA A 184 18.76 -9.47 -5.02
C ALA A 184 19.97 -8.58 -4.64
N ALA A 185 20.50 -7.76 -5.54
CA ALA A 185 21.71 -6.96 -5.28
C ALA A 185 21.42 -5.60 -4.61
N ASP A 186 20.17 -5.13 -4.58
CA ASP A 186 19.84 -3.89 -3.88
C ASP A 186 19.60 -4.16 -2.39
N GLU A 187 20.56 -3.75 -1.55
CA GLU A 187 20.49 -3.92 -0.09
C GLU A 187 19.86 -2.71 0.62
N SER A 188 19.32 -1.73 -0.11
CA SER A 188 18.90 -0.44 0.48
C SER A 188 17.75 -0.62 1.46
N LEU A 189 16.76 -1.47 1.15
CA LEU A 189 15.64 -1.77 2.05
C LEU A 189 16.16 -2.38 3.37
N MET A 190 17.06 -3.37 3.28
CA MET A 190 17.68 -4.01 4.45
C MET A 190 18.56 -3.02 5.25
N LYS A 191 19.34 -2.19 4.56
CA LYS A 191 20.15 -1.12 5.17
C LYS A 191 19.29 -0.13 5.93
N PHE A 192 18.14 0.26 5.36
CA PHE A 192 17.19 1.15 6.01
C PHE A 192 16.61 0.52 7.27
N CYS A 193 16.04 -0.69 7.18
CA CYS A 193 15.44 -1.36 8.33
C CYS A 193 16.48 -1.68 9.42
N GLY A 194 17.69 -2.11 9.04
CA GLY A 194 18.78 -2.44 9.96
C GLY A 194 19.39 -1.23 10.69
N ARG A 195 19.07 -0.01 10.27
CA ARG A 195 19.49 1.23 10.97
C ARG A 195 18.72 1.46 12.27
N PHE A 196 17.53 0.87 12.38
CA PHE A 196 16.58 1.13 13.45
C PHE A 196 16.30 -0.11 14.31
N ASN A 197 15.92 0.14 15.55
CA ASN A 197 15.37 -0.85 16.49
C ASN A 197 13.92 -0.48 16.85
N ALA A 198 13.18 -1.37 17.53
CA ALA A 198 11.75 -1.17 17.81
C ALA A 198 11.44 0.02 18.75
N ASN A 199 12.43 0.57 19.46
CA ASN A 199 12.24 1.71 20.36
C ASN A 199 12.56 3.06 19.69
N ASP A 200 13.05 3.07 18.45
CA ASP A 200 13.41 4.32 17.77
C ASP A 200 12.15 5.16 17.44
N PRO A 201 12.26 6.51 17.45
CA PRO A 201 11.09 7.39 17.27
C PRO A 201 10.36 7.22 15.92
N ILE A 202 11.04 6.72 14.88
CA ILE A 202 10.43 6.43 13.58
C ILE A 202 9.24 5.47 13.69
N ASN A 203 9.27 4.56 14.67
CA ASN A 203 8.22 3.56 14.90
C ASN A 203 6.88 4.16 15.36
N ARG A 204 6.83 5.47 15.66
CA ARG A 204 5.57 6.20 15.81
C ARG A 204 4.77 6.26 14.49
N PHE A 205 5.44 6.17 13.34
CA PHE A 205 4.80 5.97 12.03
C PHE A 205 4.69 4.46 11.77
N PRO A 206 3.51 3.83 11.92
CA PRO A 206 3.37 2.39 11.70
C PRO A 206 3.70 1.96 10.27
N LEU A 207 3.56 2.84 9.27
CA LEU A 207 3.92 2.57 7.88
C LEU A 207 4.95 3.58 7.38
N VAL A 208 6.07 3.07 6.89
CA VAL A 208 7.11 3.82 6.19
C VAL A 208 7.17 3.33 4.74
N VAL A 209 7.34 4.25 3.80
CA VAL A 209 7.44 3.93 2.38
C VAL A 209 8.70 4.55 1.80
N LEU A 210 9.53 3.74 1.18
CA LEU A 210 10.72 4.18 0.45
C LEU A 210 10.33 4.46 -1.00
N VAL A 211 10.64 5.65 -1.49
CA VAL A 211 10.24 6.11 -2.84
C VAL A 211 11.39 6.84 -3.53
N ASP A 212 11.30 6.99 -4.86
CA ASP A 212 12.26 7.80 -5.62
C ASP A 212 12.13 9.31 -5.34
N ASP A 213 10.92 9.77 -5.00
CA ASP A 213 10.60 11.17 -4.70
C ASP A 213 9.49 11.24 -3.63
N SER A 214 9.90 11.54 -2.40
CA SER A 214 8.99 11.68 -1.25
C SER A 214 8.06 12.89 -1.34
N ASP A 215 8.49 13.98 -2.00
CA ASP A 215 7.70 15.20 -2.13
C ASP A 215 6.56 14.96 -3.11
N PHE A 216 6.86 14.33 -4.26
CA PHE A 216 5.85 13.90 -5.21
C PHE A 216 4.84 12.93 -4.58
N ALA A 217 5.32 11.91 -3.87
CA ALA A 217 4.47 10.90 -3.24
C ALA A 217 3.55 11.50 -2.16
N ALA A 218 4.05 12.45 -1.34
CA ALA A 218 3.27 13.08 -0.28
C ALA A 218 2.35 14.21 -0.75
N ARG A 219 2.52 14.69 -1.99
CA ARG A 219 1.78 15.84 -2.53
C ARG A 219 0.27 15.61 -2.66
N SER A 220 -0.14 14.38 -2.95
CA SER A 220 -1.56 14.03 -3.08
C SER A 220 -1.80 12.56 -2.74
N GLU A 221 -3.03 12.25 -2.37
CA GLU A 221 -3.47 10.88 -2.13
C GLU A 221 -3.26 9.98 -3.35
N ASN A 222 -3.65 10.46 -4.54
CA ASN A 222 -3.49 9.70 -5.78
C ASN A 222 -2.03 9.41 -6.09
N ASN A 223 -1.11 10.35 -5.84
CA ASN A 223 0.31 10.12 -6.06
C ASN A 223 0.84 9.03 -5.13
N PHE A 224 0.49 9.08 -3.85
CA PHE A 224 0.88 8.05 -2.89
C PHE A 224 0.34 6.67 -3.32
N LEU A 225 -0.96 6.57 -3.59
CA LEU A 225 -1.60 5.32 -3.98
C LEU A 225 -0.99 4.73 -5.25
N TRP A 226 -0.77 5.58 -6.26
CA TRP A 226 -0.12 5.19 -7.50
C TRP A 226 1.29 4.67 -7.24
N VAL A 227 2.14 5.45 -6.56
CA VAL A 227 3.54 5.08 -6.33
C VAL A 227 3.64 3.78 -5.53
N VAL A 228 2.93 3.66 -4.41
CA VAL A 228 3.06 2.51 -3.51
C VAL A 228 2.55 1.24 -4.14
N PHE A 229 1.33 1.28 -4.68
CA PHE A 229 0.63 0.05 -5.04
C PHE A 229 0.89 -0.38 -6.49
N THR A 230 1.41 0.48 -7.37
CA THR A 230 1.83 0.04 -8.72
C THR A 230 3.29 -0.43 -8.76
N ARG A 231 4.13 -0.06 -7.79
CA ARG A 231 5.59 -0.30 -7.82
C ARG A 231 6.10 -1.30 -6.79
N SER A 232 5.22 -1.91 -5.99
CA SER A 232 5.62 -2.88 -4.97
C SER A 232 4.94 -4.24 -5.16
N ASN A 233 5.74 -5.30 -5.05
CA ASN A 233 5.30 -6.69 -4.94
C ASN A 233 5.48 -7.13 -3.47
N PRO A 234 4.40 -7.42 -2.73
CA PRO A 234 4.44 -7.51 -1.27
C PRO A 234 5.59 -8.34 -0.66
N ALA A 235 5.80 -9.56 -1.12
CA ALA A 235 6.80 -10.46 -0.55
C ALA A 235 8.25 -10.11 -0.89
N ALA A 236 8.48 -9.29 -1.91
CA ALA A 236 9.82 -8.88 -2.35
C ALA A 236 10.18 -7.48 -1.85
N ASP A 237 9.17 -6.62 -1.71
CA ASP A 237 9.35 -5.18 -1.46
C ASP A 237 8.90 -4.75 -0.07
N ILE A 238 8.50 -5.68 0.80
CA ILE A 238 8.14 -5.37 2.20
C ILE A 238 9.18 -5.96 3.13
N GLU A 239 9.64 -5.11 4.03
CA GLU A 239 10.45 -5.48 5.18
C GLU A 239 9.88 -4.78 6.43
N GLY A 240 10.45 -5.04 7.59
CA GLY A 240 10.09 -4.30 8.80
C GLY A 240 11.27 -4.07 9.72
N ILE A 241 11.15 -3.03 10.55
CA ILE A 241 12.11 -2.76 11.60
C ILE A 241 12.01 -3.87 12.65
N GLU A 242 13.12 -4.56 12.90
CA GLU A 242 13.18 -5.80 13.68
C GLU A 242 12.15 -6.84 13.19
N SER A 243 12.18 -7.14 11.89
CA SER A 243 11.41 -8.24 11.34
C SER A 243 11.85 -9.60 11.89
N PHE A 244 10.91 -10.54 11.86
CA PHE A 244 11.14 -11.90 12.33
C PHE A 244 10.23 -12.88 11.59
N VAL A 245 10.64 -14.14 11.60
CA VAL A 245 9.79 -15.26 11.23
C VAL A 245 9.63 -16.16 12.44
N GLN A 246 8.40 -16.35 12.89
CA GLN A 246 8.04 -17.33 13.92
C GLN A 246 7.23 -18.43 13.26
N GLU A 247 7.80 -19.64 13.22
CA GLU A 247 7.32 -20.74 12.38
C GLU A 247 7.19 -20.33 10.90
N LYS A 248 5.97 -20.22 10.38
CA LYS A 248 5.68 -19.78 9.01
C LYS A 248 5.02 -18.40 8.95
N HIS A 249 4.99 -17.69 10.07
CA HIS A 249 4.42 -16.35 10.15
C HIS A 249 5.54 -15.31 10.16
N TRP A 250 5.46 -14.35 9.23
CA TRP A 250 6.37 -13.22 9.16
C TRP A 250 5.70 -11.99 9.79
N GLY A 251 6.49 -11.19 10.51
CA GLY A 251 6.05 -9.92 11.05
C GLY A 251 7.22 -9.03 11.45
N CYS A 252 6.92 -7.86 12.03
CA CYS A 252 7.95 -6.96 12.57
C CYS A 252 7.52 -6.30 13.88
N ARG A 253 8.49 -5.82 14.65
CA ARG A 253 8.25 -5.20 15.97
C ARG A 253 8.14 -3.68 15.88
N GLY A 254 8.80 -3.07 14.90
CA GLY A 254 8.72 -1.65 14.59
C GLY A 254 7.80 -1.35 13.40
N SER A 255 8.11 -0.31 12.63
CA SER A 255 7.37 0.06 11.42
C SER A 255 7.45 -1.02 10.34
N LEU A 256 6.34 -1.19 9.62
CA LEU A 256 6.34 -1.86 8.33
C LEU A 256 6.95 -0.91 7.29
N VAL A 257 7.85 -1.42 6.45
CA VAL A 257 8.55 -0.64 5.43
C VAL A 257 8.25 -1.21 4.05
N ILE A 258 7.69 -0.40 3.16
CA ILE A 258 7.41 -0.78 1.75
C ILE A 258 8.39 -0.07 0.82
N ASP A 259 9.11 -0.82 0.01
CA ASP A 259 9.92 -0.29 -1.09
C ASP A 259 9.06 -0.09 -2.34
N ALA A 260 8.70 1.16 -2.60
CA ALA A 260 7.93 1.60 -3.76
C ALA A 260 8.78 2.34 -4.80
N ARG A 261 10.12 2.19 -4.76
CA ARG A 261 11.01 2.71 -5.81
C ARG A 261 10.73 2.04 -7.15
N ILE A 262 11.10 2.70 -8.24
CA ILE A 262 11.08 2.11 -9.59
C ILE A 262 12.18 1.03 -9.68
N LYS A 263 11.81 -0.18 -10.11
CA LYS A 263 12.75 -1.28 -10.40
C LYS A 263 13.00 -1.39 -11.91
N PRO A 264 14.15 -1.93 -12.35
CA PRO A 264 14.52 -2.01 -13.77
C PRO A 264 13.55 -2.79 -14.66
N HIS A 265 12.83 -3.76 -14.08
CA HIS A 265 11.86 -4.57 -14.81
C HIS A 265 10.47 -3.93 -14.91
N HIS A 266 10.24 -2.80 -14.23
CA HIS A 266 9.00 -2.05 -14.41
C HIS A 266 8.93 -1.50 -15.83
N ALA A 267 7.71 -1.41 -16.36
CA ALA A 267 7.47 -0.67 -17.58
C ALA A 267 7.98 0.77 -17.42
N GLN A 268 8.70 1.27 -18.43
CA GLN A 268 9.09 2.67 -18.44
C GLN A 268 7.83 3.54 -18.43
N PRO A 269 7.85 4.67 -17.72
CA PRO A 269 6.73 5.61 -17.77
C PRO A 269 6.51 6.04 -19.22
N LEU A 270 5.24 6.21 -19.61
CA LEU A 270 4.92 6.84 -20.88
C LEU A 270 5.33 8.31 -20.78
N VAL A 271 6.39 8.68 -21.50
CA VAL A 271 6.84 10.06 -21.59
C VAL A 271 6.24 10.65 -22.87
N GLU A 272 5.51 11.75 -22.73
CA GLU A 272 4.99 12.46 -23.89
C GLU A 272 6.14 12.98 -24.76
N ASP A 273 6.05 12.79 -26.07
CA ASP A 273 6.99 13.37 -27.00
C ASP A 273 6.75 14.88 -27.07
N ALA A 274 7.76 15.67 -26.68
CA ALA A 274 7.63 17.12 -26.57
C ALA A 274 7.28 17.80 -27.91
N ASP A 275 7.65 17.23 -29.05
CA ASP A 275 7.26 17.74 -30.36
C ASP A 275 5.81 17.39 -30.70
N VAL A 276 5.35 16.19 -30.32
CA VAL A 276 3.94 15.79 -30.46
C VAL A 276 3.05 16.63 -29.55
N THR A 277 3.39 16.79 -28.27
CA THR A 277 2.63 17.64 -27.33
C THR A 277 2.51 19.06 -27.88
N ARG A 278 3.62 19.66 -28.33
CA ARG A 278 3.59 21.01 -28.93
C ARG A 278 2.71 21.10 -30.17
N ARG A 279 2.69 20.06 -31.01
CA ARG A 279 1.81 20.00 -32.20
C ARG A 279 0.33 19.91 -31.80
N VAL A 280 0.00 19.10 -30.79
CA VAL A 280 -1.37 18.98 -30.28
C VAL A 280 -1.82 20.29 -29.63
N ASP A 281 -0.97 20.91 -28.81
CA ASP A 281 -1.24 22.21 -28.19
C ASP A 281 -1.50 23.30 -29.23
N ALA A 282 -0.75 23.31 -30.34
CA ALA A 282 -0.98 24.24 -31.44
C ALA A 282 -2.34 24.04 -32.12
N LEU A 283 -2.86 22.81 -32.20
CA LEU A 283 -4.20 22.52 -32.72
C LEU A 283 -5.30 22.94 -31.75
N ALA A 284 -5.01 22.91 -30.45
CA ALA A 284 -5.88 23.35 -29.36
C ALA A 284 -5.88 24.88 -29.12
N ALA A 285 -4.88 25.59 -29.64
CA ALA A 285 -4.78 27.05 -29.53
C ALA A 285 -6.02 27.77 -30.12
N ARG A 286 -6.29 28.99 -29.64
CA ARG A 286 -7.47 29.78 -30.04
C ARG A 286 -7.54 29.93 -31.58
N GLY A 287 -8.64 29.46 -32.18
CA GLY A 287 -8.85 29.45 -33.63
C GLY A 287 -8.34 28.19 -34.34
N GLY A 288 -7.68 27.29 -33.61
CA GLY A 288 -7.23 25.98 -34.08
C GLY A 288 -8.38 24.97 -34.21
N PRO A 289 -8.17 23.88 -34.96
CA PRO A 289 -9.22 22.92 -35.30
C PRO A 289 -9.82 22.19 -34.09
N LEU A 290 -9.08 22.08 -32.99
CA LEU A 290 -9.56 21.46 -31.74
C LEU A 290 -10.15 22.47 -30.75
N SER A 291 -9.96 23.78 -30.97
CA SER A 291 -10.35 24.82 -30.01
C SER A 291 -11.84 24.93 -29.70
N LYS A 292 -12.71 24.37 -30.55
CA LYS A 292 -14.16 24.32 -30.33
C LYS A 292 -14.63 23.17 -29.44
N TYR A 293 -13.74 22.25 -29.08
CA TYR A 293 -14.04 21.06 -28.27
C TYR A 293 -13.38 21.09 -26.87
N LEU A 294 -12.61 22.15 -26.59
CA LEU A 294 -11.91 22.40 -25.33
C LEU A 294 -12.50 23.66 -24.67
#